data_AF-A0A1H9VQS6-F1
#
_entry.id   AF-A0A1H9VQS6-F1
#
_cell.length_a   1.000
_cell.length_b   1.000
_cell.length_c   1.000
_cell.angle_alpha   90.00
_cell.angle_beta   90.00
_cell.angle_gamma   90.00
#
_symmetry.space_group_name_H-M   'P 1'
#
loop_
_entity.id
_entity.type
_entity.pdbx_description
1 polymer ?
#
loop_
_entity_poly.entity_id
_entity_poly.type
_entity_poly.pdbx_seq_one_letter_code
_entity_poly.pdbx_strand_id
1 'polypeptide(L)'
;MDLPTEGPVSLEMVELAARIVDTSGALEMLADWDKVDNPTRYRGGRKPYIQPRGALILLVLVGLLGKPLYVSEAAEILRFRLPGKAWQEIGLNLSHFDDRQNVQWYFRLWRTIKHTIRRVIDPYPETPHHGRLTPEKYEELRATRDPTFIGQRK
;
A
#
# COMPACT_ATOMS: atom_id res chain seq x y z
N MET A 1 -1.47 -15.80 -19.62
CA MET A 1 -1.09 -15.39 -18.25
C MET A 1 -0.72 -16.68 -17.57
N ASP A 2 0.58 -16.92 -17.38
CA ASP A 2 1.05 -18.16 -16.77
C ASP A 2 0.51 -18.25 -15.35
N LEU A 3 0.10 -19.46 -14.97
CA LEU A 3 -0.22 -19.75 -13.58
C LEU A 3 1.05 -19.50 -12.75
N PRO A 4 0.94 -18.92 -11.55
CA PRO A 4 2.10 -18.82 -10.69
C PRO A 4 2.71 -20.20 -10.47
N THR A 5 4.01 -20.29 -10.74
CA THR A 5 4.80 -21.51 -10.54
C THR A 5 4.95 -21.88 -9.07
N GLU A 6 4.67 -20.94 -8.18
CA GLU A 6 4.76 -21.08 -6.74
C GLU A 6 3.42 -21.47 -6.11
N GLY A 7 3.48 -22.38 -5.13
CA GLY A 7 2.32 -22.88 -4.41
C GLY A 7 1.61 -21.83 -3.53
N PRO A 8 0.50 -22.24 -2.88
CA PRO A 8 -0.25 -21.36 -1.99
C PRO A 8 0.59 -20.91 -0.80
N VAL A 9 0.32 -19.69 -0.32
CA VAL A 9 0.90 -19.15 0.91
C VAL A 9 0.11 -19.71 2.10
N SER A 10 0.81 -20.18 3.13
CA SER A 10 0.16 -20.70 4.33
C SER A 10 -0.61 -19.61 5.09
N LEU A 11 -1.70 -19.99 5.76
CA LEU A 11 -2.45 -19.05 6.59
C LEU A 11 -1.58 -18.45 7.70
N GLU A 12 -0.73 -19.27 8.34
CA GLU A 12 0.19 -18.85 9.40
C GLU A 12 1.14 -17.73 8.97
N MET A 13 1.60 -17.75 7.71
CA MET A 13 2.46 -16.69 7.16
C MET A 13 1.68 -15.38 6.99
N VAL A 14 0.41 -15.47 6.59
CA VAL A 14 -0.48 -14.31 6.47
C VAL A 14 -0.79 -13.73 7.86
N GLU A 15 -1.05 -14.59 8.85
CA GLU A 15 -1.25 -14.19 10.24
C GLU A 15 0.02 -13.59 10.86
N LEU A 16 1.20 -14.08 10.49
CA LEU A 16 2.46 -13.45 10.89
C LEU A 16 2.58 -12.04 10.31
N ALA A 17 2.31 -11.86 9.01
CA ALA A 17 2.31 -10.54 8.38
C ALA A 17 1.27 -9.59 9.02
N ALA A 18 0.08 -10.12 9.34
CA ALA A 18 -0.96 -9.40 10.07
C ALA A 18 -0.48 -8.91 11.44
N ARG A 19 0.11 -9.80 12.25
CA ARG A 19 0.68 -9.43 13.55
C ARG A 19 1.75 -8.36 13.44
N ILE A 20 2.65 -8.45 12.44
CA ILE A 20 3.68 -7.43 12.22
C ILE A 20 3.02 -6.07 11.97
N VAL A 21 2.02 -6.00 11.09
CA VAL A 21 1.30 -4.76 10.79
C VAL A 21 0.59 -4.23 12.04
N ASP A 22 -0.18 -5.08 12.71
CA ASP A 22 -1.01 -4.71 13.86
C ASP A 22 -0.20 -4.27 15.08
N THR A 23 1.03 -4.78 15.24
CA THR A 23 1.92 -4.41 16.37
C THR A 23 2.91 -3.30 16.04
N SER A 24 3.04 -2.91 14.77
CA SER A 24 4.01 -1.90 14.34
C SER A 24 3.68 -0.45 14.74
N GLY A 25 2.42 -0.17 15.08
CA GLY A 25 1.92 1.20 15.26
C GLY A 25 1.74 1.99 13.94
N ALA A 26 2.02 1.37 12.78
CA ALA A 26 1.98 2.07 11.50
C ALA A 26 0.57 2.54 11.12
N LEU A 27 -0.46 1.78 11.47
CA LEU A 27 -1.85 2.14 11.13
C LEU A 27 -2.32 3.39 11.88
N GLU A 28 -1.97 3.49 13.15
CA GLU A 28 -2.25 4.63 14.02
C GLU A 28 -1.50 5.86 13.50
N MET A 29 -0.20 5.72 13.22
CA MET A 29 0.61 6.80 12.66
C MET A 29 0.06 7.33 11.33
N LEU A 30 -0.31 6.44 10.40
CA LEU A 30 -0.92 6.82 9.13
C LEU A 30 -2.25 7.56 9.33
N ALA A 31 -3.07 7.10 10.28
CA ALA A 31 -4.35 7.73 10.59
C ALA A 31 -4.17 9.12 11.21
N ASP A 32 -3.18 9.29 12.08
CA ASP A 32 -2.90 10.58 12.72
C ASP A 32 -2.27 11.58 11.74
N TRP A 33 -1.35 11.14 10.87
CA TRP A 33 -0.84 11.98 9.79
C TRP A 33 -1.94 12.39 8.80
N ASP A 34 -2.85 11.48 8.41
CA ASP A 34 -3.95 11.86 7.50
C ASP A 34 -4.87 12.92 8.12
N LYS A 35 -5.11 12.87 9.44
CA LYS A 35 -5.91 13.89 10.16
C LYS A 35 -5.24 15.25 10.16
N VAL A 36 -3.91 15.29 10.36
CA VAL A 36 -3.14 16.53 10.34
C VAL A 36 -3.13 17.13 8.93
N ASP A 37 -2.90 16.31 7.90
CA ASP A 37 -2.85 16.76 6.51
C ASP A 37 -4.22 17.13 5.93
N ASN A 38 -5.30 16.51 6.43
CA ASN A 38 -6.65 16.65 5.88
C ASN A 38 -7.71 16.91 6.98
N PRO A 39 -7.60 18.00 7.77
CA PRO A 39 -8.43 18.22 8.95
C PRO A 39 -9.91 18.43 8.63
N THR A 40 -10.24 18.88 7.42
CA THR A 40 -11.60 19.16 6.95
C THR A 40 -12.14 18.06 6.03
N ARG A 41 -11.44 16.93 5.88
CA ARG A 41 -11.87 15.86 4.97
C ARG A 41 -13.24 15.33 5.37
N TYR A 42 -14.23 15.64 4.55
CA TYR A 42 -15.58 15.14 4.70
C TYR A 42 -15.64 13.63 4.46
N ARG A 43 -16.50 12.92 5.21
CA ARG A 43 -16.76 11.46 5.10
C ARG A 43 -17.53 11.06 3.82
N GLY A 44 -17.29 11.75 2.72
CA GLY A 44 -17.91 11.46 1.43
C GLY A 44 -17.08 10.46 0.61
N GLY A 45 -17.77 9.62 -0.16
CA GLY A 45 -17.14 8.71 -1.12
C GLY A 45 -17.12 7.24 -0.70
N ARG A 46 -16.92 6.37 -1.70
CA ARG A 46 -16.87 4.93 -1.51
C ARG A 46 -15.55 4.54 -0.83
N LYS A 47 -15.63 3.80 0.28
CA LYS A 47 -14.45 3.23 0.94
C LYS A 47 -13.66 2.35 -0.06
N PRO A 48 -12.31 2.35 0.01
CA PRO A 48 -11.51 1.47 -0.84
C PRO A 48 -11.85 0.01 -0.55
N TYR A 49 -11.74 -0.86 -1.55
CA TYR A 49 -11.99 -2.29 -1.36
C TYR A 49 -10.96 -2.92 -0.43
N ILE A 50 -9.69 -2.60 -0.64
CA ILE A 50 -8.58 -3.01 0.23
C ILE A 50 -8.36 -1.87 1.21
N GLN A 51 -8.49 -2.14 2.51
CA GLN A 51 -8.19 -1.14 3.54
C GLN A 51 -6.67 -1.03 3.75
N PRO A 52 -6.16 0.05 4.35
CA PRO A 52 -4.73 0.23 4.62
C PRO A 52 -4.08 -0.98 5.33
N ARG A 53 -4.77 -1.57 6.32
CA ARG A 53 -4.33 -2.81 7.00
C ARG A 53 -4.05 -3.93 5.99
N GLY A 54 -5.03 -4.29 5.16
CA GLY A 54 -4.87 -5.34 4.15
C GLY A 54 -3.78 -5.04 3.14
N ALA A 55 -3.62 -3.77 2.73
CA ALA A 55 -2.55 -3.36 1.82
C ALA A 55 -1.16 -3.53 2.45
N LEU A 56 -0.98 -3.13 3.71
CA LEU A 56 0.28 -3.31 4.43
C LEU A 56 0.60 -4.79 4.68
N ILE A 57 -0.41 -5.61 5.01
CA ILE A 57 -0.21 -7.06 5.20
C ILE A 57 0.33 -7.68 3.91
N LEU A 58 -0.25 -7.35 2.76
CA LEU A 58 0.21 -7.85 1.48
C LEU A 58 1.64 -7.40 1.15
N LEU A 59 2.03 -6.16 1.49
CA LEU A 59 3.40 -5.66 1.29
C LEU A 59 4.41 -6.36 2.21
N VAL A 60 4.07 -6.53 3.49
CA VAL A 60 4.89 -7.29 4.45
C VAL A 60 5.04 -8.73 3.99
N LEU A 61 3.96 -9.35 3.51
CA LEU A 61 3.96 -10.71 3.02
C LEU A 61 4.90 -10.90 1.82
N VAL A 62 4.91 -9.96 0.87
CA VAL A 62 5.87 -9.95 -0.25
C VAL A 62 7.32 -9.94 0.28
N GLY A 63 7.60 -9.10 1.28
CA GLY A 63 8.92 -9.04 1.92
C GLY A 63 9.29 -10.35 2.64
N LEU A 64 8.38 -10.95 3.39
CA LEU A 64 8.59 -12.23 4.07
C LEU A 64 8.85 -13.39 3.09
N LEU A 65 8.29 -13.31 1.89
CA LEU A 65 8.52 -14.29 0.81
C LEU A 65 9.82 -14.04 0.04
N GLY A 66 10.63 -13.03 0.42
CA GLY A 66 11.88 -12.69 -0.26
C GLY A 66 11.67 -12.14 -1.67
N LYS A 67 10.46 -11.63 -1.98
CA LYS A 67 10.11 -11.10 -3.29
C LYS A 67 10.40 -9.60 -3.36
N PRO A 68 10.65 -9.06 -4.57
CA PRO A 68 10.67 -7.61 -4.76
C PRO A 68 9.35 -6.99 -4.29
N LEU A 69 9.40 -5.86 -3.57
CA LEU A 69 8.24 -5.15 -2.99
C LEU A 69 7.36 -4.45 -4.06
N TYR A 70 7.01 -5.16 -5.12
CA TYR A 70 6.15 -4.68 -6.18
C TYR A 70 4.68 -4.94 -5.87
N VAL A 71 3.84 -3.99 -6.26
CA VAL A 71 2.38 -4.11 -6.14
C VAL A 71 1.86 -5.25 -7.03
N SER A 72 2.56 -5.57 -8.12
CA SER A 72 2.28 -6.73 -8.96
C SER A 72 2.45 -8.05 -8.22
N GLU A 73 3.52 -8.21 -7.42
CA GLU A 73 3.75 -9.42 -6.61
C GLU A 73 2.66 -9.57 -5.53
N ALA A 74 2.34 -8.48 -4.84
CA ALA A 74 1.26 -8.48 -3.84
C ALA A 74 -0.11 -8.83 -4.45
N ALA A 75 -0.40 -8.30 -5.65
CA ALA A 75 -1.65 -8.59 -6.36
C ALA A 75 -1.71 -10.03 -6.88
N GLU A 76 -0.58 -10.60 -7.34
CA GLU A 76 -0.47 -12.00 -7.73
C GLU A 76 -0.79 -12.92 -6.55
N ILE A 77 -0.13 -12.70 -5.41
CA ILE A 77 -0.36 -13.49 -4.18
C ILE A 77 -1.84 -13.45 -3.78
N LEU A 78 -2.44 -12.26 -3.75
CA LEU A 78 -3.87 -12.09 -3.46
C LEU A 78 -4.76 -12.92 -4.40
N ARG A 79 -4.51 -12.79 -5.72
CA ARG A 79 -5.32 -13.43 -6.76
C ARG A 79 -5.22 -14.94 -6.75
N PHE A 80 -4.03 -15.50 -6.54
CA PHE A 80 -3.79 -16.91 -6.85
C PHE A 80 -3.30 -17.74 -5.66
N ARG A 81 -2.69 -17.13 -4.64
CA ARG A 81 -1.93 -17.89 -3.63
C ARG A 81 -2.50 -17.87 -2.23
N LEU A 82 -3.42 -16.96 -1.92
CA LEU A 82 -4.05 -16.92 -0.58
C LEU A 82 -5.19 -17.95 -0.43
N PRO A 83 -5.25 -18.77 0.64
CA PRO A 83 -6.44 -19.56 0.93
C PRO A 83 -7.63 -18.67 1.33
N GLY A 84 -8.85 -19.22 1.35
CA GLY A 84 -10.07 -18.43 1.62
C GLY A 84 -10.08 -17.75 3.00
N LYS A 85 -9.54 -18.41 4.03
CA LYS A 85 -9.37 -17.81 5.37
C LYS A 85 -8.36 -16.66 5.38
N ALA A 86 -7.31 -16.73 4.55
CA ALA A 86 -6.32 -15.66 4.45
C ALA A 86 -6.90 -14.39 3.81
N TRP A 87 -7.94 -14.50 2.97
CA TRP A 87 -8.68 -13.34 2.48
C TRP A 87 -9.38 -12.60 3.61
N GLN A 88 -10.01 -13.34 4.52
CA GLN A 88 -10.66 -12.74 5.69
C GLN A 88 -9.64 -12.04 6.59
N GLU A 89 -8.46 -12.65 6.76
CA GLU A 89 -7.37 -12.06 7.55
C GLU A 89 -6.90 -10.72 6.99
N ILE A 90 -6.81 -10.55 5.67
CA ILE A 90 -6.48 -9.24 5.06
C ILE A 90 -7.67 -8.27 4.99
N GLY A 91 -8.83 -8.63 5.56
CA GLY A 91 -10.04 -7.81 5.62
C GLY A 91 -10.91 -7.88 4.37
N LEU A 92 -10.78 -8.94 3.55
CA LEU A 92 -11.62 -9.16 2.37
C LEU A 92 -12.53 -10.37 2.57
N ASN A 93 -13.83 -10.19 2.29
CA ASN A 93 -14.75 -11.31 2.23
C ASN A 93 -14.91 -11.79 0.78
N LEU A 94 -14.47 -13.01 0.49
CA LEU A 94 -14.58 -13.62 -0.85
C LEU A 94 -16.02 -13.63 -1.37
N SER A 95 -17.03 -13.78 -0.50
CA SER A 95 -18.43 -13.81 -0.93
C SER A 95 -18.94 -12.48 -1.50
N HIS A 96 -18.17 -11.38 -1.36
CA HIS A 96 -18.51 -10.08 -1.94
C HIS A 96 -17.95 -9.90 -3.37
N PHE A 97 -17.29 -10.91 -3.93
CA PHE A 97 -16.60 -10.81 -5.21
C PHE A 97 -16.86 -12.04 -6.08
N ASP A 98 -17.26 -11.81 -7.32
CA ASP A 98 -17.57 -12.88 -8.28
C ASP A 98 -16.30 -13.52 -8.86
N ASP A 99 -15.21 -12.75 -8.96
CA ASP A 99 -13.95 -13.19 -9.54
C ASP A 99 -12.76 -12.84 -8.65
N ARG A 100 -12.18 -13.90 -8.08
CA ARG A 100 -10.96 -13.84 -7.27
C ARG A 100 -9.73 -13.49 -8.10
N GLN A 101 -9.67 -13.95 -9.35
CA GLN A 101 -8.51 -13.80 -10.24
C GLN A 101 -8.55 -12.48 -11.01
N ASN A 102 -9.49 -11.59 -10.69
CA ASN A 102 -9.68 -10.33 -11.38
C ASN A 102 -8.41 -9.45 -11.37
N VAL A 103 -7.97 -9.01 -12.55
CA VAL A 103 -6.80 -8.13 -12.70
C VAL A 103 -6.96 -6.77 -11.99
N GLN A 104 -8.19 -6.37 -11.69
CA GLN A 104 -8.51 -5.16 -10.93
C GLN A 104 -7.95 -5.17 -9.50
N TRP A 105 -7.58 -6.33 -8.96
CA TRP A 105 -6.92 -6.39 -7.64
C TRP A 105 -5.63 -5.58 -7.59
N TYR A 106 -4.86 -5.53 -8.68
CA TYR A 106 -3.70 -4.65 -8.79
C TYR A 106 -4.10 -3.18 -8.61
N PHE A 107 -5.09 -2.70 -9.36
CA PHE A 107 -5.51 -1.30 -9.29
C PHE A 107 -6.15 -0.94 -7.95
N ARG A 108 -6.92 -1.87 -7.34
CA ARG A 108 -7.52 -1.70 -6.01
C ARG A 108 -6.45 -1.57 -4.93
N LEU A 109 -5.41 -2.41 -4.98
CA LEU A 109 -4.27 -2.35 -4.06
C LEU A 109 -3.47 -1.07 -4.28
N TRP A 110 -3.10 -0.78 -5.53
CA TRP A 110 -2.34 0.42 -5.89
C TRP A 110 -3.05 1.70 -5.48
N ARG A 111 -4.38 1.79 -5.66
CA ARG A 111 -5.16 2.96 -5.24
C ARG A 111 -5.02 3.21 -3.74
N THR A 112 -5.05 2.15 -2.93
CA THR A 112 -4.92 2.25 -1.47
C THR A 112 -3.51 2.71 -1.09
N ILE A 113 -2.49 2.07 -1.65
CA ILE A 113 -1.08 2.42 -1.41
C ILE A 113 -0.82 3.87 -1.84
N LYS A 114 -1.15 4.24 -3.08
CA LYS A 114 -0.89 5.57 -3.62
C LYS A 114 -1.63 6.67 -2.86
N HIS A 115 -2.93 6.51 -2.61
CA HIS A 115 -3.76 7.61 -2.12
C HIS A 115 -3.97 7.65 -0.61
N THR A 116 -3.59 6.61 0.11
CA THR A 116 -3.78 6.55 1.57
C THR A 116 -2.45 6.41 2.29
N ILE A 117 -1.59 5.48 1.88
CA ILE A 117 -0.32 5.21 2.56
C ILE A 117 0.76 6.18 2.08
N ARG A 118 1.09 6.15 0.79
CA ARG A 118 2.18 6.94 0.21
C ARG A 118 1.96 8.43 0.40
N ARG A 119 0.73 8.93 0.25
CA ARG A 119 0.44 10.36 0.33
C ARG A 119 0.85 10.97 1.68
N VAL A 120 0.70 10.23 2.78
CA VAL A 120 1.00 10.76 4.13
C VAL A 120 2.45 10.54 4.56
N ILE A 121 3.21 9.72 3.83
CA ILE A 121 4.63 9.45 4.12
C ILE A 121 5.59 10.10 3.11
N ASP A 122 5.08 10.67 2.02
CA ASP A 122 5.89 11.31 1.00
C ASP A 122 6.42 12.64 1.56
N PRO A 123 7.74 12.77 1.80
CA PRO A 123 8.30 14.01 2.34
C PRO A 123 8.25 15.17 1.33
N TYR A 124 7.95 14.89 0.06
CA TYR A 124 7.95 15.86 -1.03
C TYR A 124 6.66 15.78 -1.85
N PRO A 125 5.48 16.01 -1.24
CA PRO A 125 4.20 15.88 -1.90
C PRO A 125 4.01 16.85 -3.08
N GLU A 126 4.78 17.94 -3.10
CA GLU A 126 4.82 18.93 -4.19
C GLU A 126 5.50 18.40 -5.46
N THR A 127 6.30 17.33 -5.35
CA THR A 127 7.02 16.78 -6.50
C THR A 127 6.05 16.03 -7.42
N PRO A 128 5.89 16.46 -8.69
CA PRO A 128 5.02 15.78 -9.63
C PRO A 128 5.54 14.37 -9.94
N HIS A 129 4.67 13.37 -9.78
CA HIS A 129 4.98 11.96 -10.10
C HIS A 129 4.62 11.59 -11.55
N HIS A 130 4.18 12.57 -12.35
CA HIS A 130 3.72 12.40 -13.72
C HIS A 130 4.59 13.25 -14.65
N GLY A 131 5.26 12.59 -15.60
CA GLY A 131 6.17 13.26 -16.54
C GLY A 131 7.57 13.48 -15.99
N ARG A 132 8.51 13.77 -16.89
CA ARG A 132 9.89 14.10 -16.55
C ARG A 132 9.98 15.59 -16.26
N LEU A 133 10.55 15.95 -15.10
CA LEU A 133 10.84 17.35 -14.79
C LEU A 133 11.98 17.86 -15.68
N THR A 134 11.87 19.10 -16.15
CA THR A 134 13.02 19.80 -16.73
C THR A 134 14.00 20.16 -15.62
N PRO A 135 15.28 20.38 -15.94
CA PRO A 135 16.28 20.79 -14.95
C PRO A 135 15.86 22.04 -14.17
N GLU A 136 15.28 23.04 -14.85
CA GLU A 136 14.82 24.29 -14.24
C GLU A 136 13.69 24.02 -13.25
N LYS A 137 12.71 23.21 -13.65
CA LYS A 137 11.58 22.89 -12.79
C LYS A 137 11.99 22.07 -11.56
N TYR A 138 13.00 21.22 -11.72
CA TYR A 138 13.56 20.47 -10.62
C TYR A 138 14.24 21.39 -9.60
N GLU A 139 15.05 22.37 -10.04
CA GLU A 139 15.69 23.32 -9.13
C GLU A 139 14.68 24.22 -8.41
N GLU A 140 13.60 24.65 -9.09
CA GLU A 140 12.49 25.35 -8.44
C GLU A 140 11.87 24.52 -7.29
N LEU A 141 11.56 23.24 -7.54
CA LEU A 141 11.00 22.34 -6.52
C LEU A 141 12.01 22.02 -5.41
N ARG A 142 13.30 21.96 -5.75
CA ARG A 142 14.36 21.73 -4.77
C ARG A 142 14.48 22.91 -3.81
N ALA A 143 14.33 24.14 -4.32
CA ALA A 143 14.40 25.36 -3.52
C ALA A 143 13.24 25.48 -2.50
N THR A 144 12.08 24.83 -2.74
CA THR A 144 10.95 24.83 -1.80
C THR A 144 11.12 23.85 -0.63
N ARG A 145 12.15 22.98 -0.64
CA ARG A 145 12.35 21.96 0.39
C ARG A 145 13.01 22.56 1.63
N ASP A 146 12.56 22.15 2.81
CA ASP A 146 13.13 22.59 4.08
C ASP A 146 14.60 22.12 4.24
N PRO A 147 15.58 23.05 4.24
CA PRO A 147 17.00 22.69 4.34
C PRO A 147 17.35 22.08 5.69
N THR A 148 16.62 22.42 6.76
CA THR A 148 16.80 21.89 8.11
C THR A 148 16.42 20.41 8.15
N PHE A 149 15.27 20.07 7.57
CA PHE A 149 14.80 18.68 7.44
C PHE A 149 15.72 17.83 6.56
N ILE A 150 16.32 18.40 5.51
CA ILE A 150 17.31 17.70 4.67
C ILE A 150 18.60 17.43 5.45
N GLY A 151 19.08 18.40 6.24
CA GLY A 151 20.33 18.28 7.01
C GLY A 151 20.28 17.20 8.10
N GLN A 152 19.10 16.91 8.66
CA GLN A 152 18.89 15.89 9.69
C GLN A 152 18.90 14.44 9.16
N ARG A 153 18.94 14.23 7.84
CA ARG A 153 18.91 12.88 7.22
C ARG A 153 20.29 12.24 7.05
N LYS A 154 21.35 12.87 7.54
CA LYS A 154 22.72 12.36 7.46
C LYS A 154 23.04 11.38 8.58
#